data_AF-A0A970NCM7-F1
#
_entry.id   AF-A0A970NCM7-F1
#
_cell.length_a   1.000
_cell.length_b   1.000
_cell.length_c   1.000
_cell.angle_alpha   90.00
_cell.angle_beta   90.00
_cell.angle_gamma   90.00
#
_symmetry.space_group_name_H-M   'P 1'
#
loop_
_entity.id
_entity.type
_entity.pdbx_description
1 polymer ?
#
loop_
_entity_poly.entity_id
_entity_poly.type
_entity_poly.pdbx_seq_one_letter_code
_entity_poly.pdbx_strand_id
1 'polypeptide(L)' 'MKNRANFNLNFLPRGSPSVGLTVRVGNDLNRVKLVVISPVTGRVVVRNE' A
#
# COMPACT_ATOMS: atom_id res chain seq x y z
N MET A 1 -19.98 -10.57 4.96
CA MET A 1 -19.04 -11.29 4.08
C MET A 1 -17.74 -10.49 4.02
N LYS A 2 -16.57 -11.07 4.28
CA LYS A 2 -15.29 -10.36 4.13
C LYS A 2 -14.89 -10.39 2.65
N ASN A 3 -15.05 -9.26 1.96
CA ASN A 3 -14.63 -9.12 0.56
C ASN A 3 -13.09 -9.05 0.53
N ARG A 4 -12.42 -10.13 0.11
CA ARG A 4 -10.97 -10.13 -0.03
C ARG A 4 -10.61 -9.36 -1.30
N ALA A 5 -10.15 -8.12 -1.13
CA ALA A 5 -9.53 -7.38 -2.23
C ALA A 5 -8.10 -7.91 -2.42
N ASN A 6 -7.86 -8.55 -3.57
CA ASN A 6 -6.51 -8.94 -3.98
C ASN A 6 -5.95 -7.84 -4.88
N PHE A 7 -4.75 -7.38 -4.57
CA PHE A 7 -4.01 -6.45 -5.42
C PHE A 7 -2.62 -7.03 -5.67
N ASN A 8 -2.22 -7.06 -6.94
CA ASN A 8 -0.92 -7.58 -7.36
C ASN A 8 0.01 -6.41 -7.69
N LEU A 9 1.19 -6.41 -7.08
CA LEU A 9 2.25 -5.44 -7.33
C LEU A 9 3.48 -6.16 -7.86
N ASN A 10 4.00 -5.70 -9.00
CA ASN A 10 5.22 -6.25 -9.59
C ASN A 10 6.45 -5.51 -9.04
N PHE A 11 7.43 -6.27 -8.57
CA PHE A 11 8.71 -5.74 -8.09
C PHE A 11 9.78 -5.90 -9.17
N LEU A 12 10.61 -4.86 -9.29
CA LEU A 12 11.80 -4.88 -10.13
C LEU A 12 12.91 -5.70 -9.45
N PRO A 13 13.92 -6.21 -10.18
CA PRO A 13 15.05 -6.96 -9.61
C PRO A 13 15.81 -6.23 -8.49
N ARG A 14 15.77 -4.89 -8.49
CA ARG A 14 16.35 -4.03 -7.44
C ARG A 14 15.50 -3.89 -6.17
N GLY A 15 14.39 -4.63 -6.06
CA GLY A 15 13.54 -4.68 -4.86
C GLY A 15 12.52 -3.53 -4.71
N SER A 16 12.45 -2.60 -5.67
CA SER A 16 11.45 -1.52 -5.68
C SER A 16 10.29 -1.87 -6.63
N PRO A 17 9.05 -1.41 -6.37
CA PRO A 17 7.95 -1.67 -7.29
C PRO A 17 8.06 -0.81 -8.55
N SER A 18 7.48 -1.30 -9.65
CA SER A 18 7.50 -0.58 -10.94
C SER A 18 6.67 0.71 -10.93
N VAL A 19 5.69 0.81 -10.03
CA VAL A 19 4.80 1.96 -9.85
C VAL A 19 4.64 2.28 -8.36
N GLY A 20 4.41 3.56 -8.04
CA GLY A 20 4.10 3.98 -6.68
C GLY A 20 2.72 3.50 -6.27
N LEU A 21 2.59 3.05 -5.02
CA LEU A 21 1.32 2.57 -4.48
C LEU A 21 0.94 3.34 -3.22
N THR A 22 -0.32 3.78 -3.16
CA THR A 22 -0.94 4.30 -1.93
C THR A 22 -2.20 3.50 -1.66
N VAL A 23 -2.24 2.78 -0.54
CA VAL A 23 -3.42 2.02 -0.09
C VAL A 23 -4.04 2.74 1.10
N ARG A 24 -5.32 3.09 0.97
CA ARG A 24 -6.14 3.63 2.07
C ARG A 24 -6.85 2.49 2.76
N VAL A 25 -6.54 2.27 4.04
CA VAL A 25 -7.15 1.23 4.88
C VAL A 25 -8.02 1.92 5.92
N GLY A 26 -9.34 1.78 5.77
CA GLY A 26 -10.32 2.26 6.73
C GLY A 26 -10.90 1.11 7.57
N ASN A 27 -11.45 1.43 8.75
CA ASN A 27 -12.31 0.53 9.50
C ASN A 27 -13.68 1.18 9.78
N ASP A 28 -14.61 0.41 10.36
CA ASP A 28 -15.97 0.86 10.68
C ASP A 28 -16.03 1.99 11.73
N LEU A 29 -14.89 2.28 12.39
CA LEU A 29 -14.72 3.40 13.32
C LEU A 29 -14.14 4.65 12.66
N ASN A 30 -14.16 4.72 11.32
CA ASN A 30 -13.57 5.80 10.51
C ASN A 30 -12.07 6.06 10.78
N ARG A 31 -11.34 5.09 11.35
CA ARG A 31 -9.88 5.21 11.49
C ARG A 31 -9.26 4.86 10.15
N VAL A 32 -8.51 5.82 9.59
CA VAL A 32 -7.88 5.67 8.27
C VAL A 32 -6.37 5.62 8.43
N LYS A 33 -5.76 4.63 7.78
CA LYS A 33 -4.31 4.54 7.61
C LYS A 33 -3.96 4.55 6.13
N LEU A 34 -2.89 5.27 5.80
CA LEU A 34 -2.29 5.27 4.47
C LEU A 34 -1.04 4.41 4.49
N VAL A 35 -1.00 3.41 3.61
CA VAL A 35 0.20 2.61 3.33
C VAL A 35 0.77 3.09 2.00
N VAL A 36 1.96 3.70 2.03
CA VAL A 36 2.63 4.26 0.86
C VAL A 36 3.86 3.42 0.55
N ILE A 37 4.02 3.01 -0.71
CA ILE A 37 5.18 2.27 -1.21
C ILE A 37 5.88 3.11 -2.28
N SER A 38 7.13 3.48 -2.00
CA SER A 38 7.98 4.25 -2.92
C SER A 38 8.46 3.39 -4.10
N PRO A 39 8.22 3.79 -5.36
CA PRO A 39 8.68 3.03 -6.53
C PRO A 39 10.19 3.09 -6.76
N VAL A 40 10.87 4.08 -6.17
CA VAL A 40 12.30 4.28 -6.34
C VAL A 40 13.07 3.49 -5.30
N THR A 41 12.63 3.53 -4.05
CA THR A 41 13.37 2.94 -2.92
C THR A 41 12.76 1.65 -2.37
N GLY A 42 11.55 1.29 -2.79
CA GLY A 42 10.80 0.18 -2.20
C GLY A 42 10.35 0.44 -0.75
N ARG A 43 10.64 1.63 -0.18
CA ARG A 43 10.30 1.95 1.20
C ARG A 43 8.79 1.95 1.40
N VAL A 44 8.34 1.20 2.41
CA VAL A 44 6.96 1.16 2.87
C VAL A 44 6.81 2.07 4.08
N VAL A 45 5.81 2.94 4.07
CA VAL A 45 5.49 3.83 5.19
C VAL A 45 4.01 3.74 5.51
N VAL A 46 3.69 3.57 6.79
CA VAL A 46 2.31 3.63 7.30
C VAL A 46 2.12 4.97 8.02
N ARG A 47 1.10 5.74 7.62
CA ARG A 47 0.74 7.03 8.22
C ARG A 47 -0.71 7.01 8.67
N ASN A 48 -1.03 7.76 9.72
CA ASN A 48 -2.41 8.10 10.02
C ASN A 48 -2.85 9.22 9.07
N GLU A 49 -4.09 9.15 8.59
CA GLU A 49 -4.74 10.24 7.83
C GLU A 49 -5.58 11.10 8.76
#